data_AF-B1ZYB1-F1
#
_entry.id   AF-B1ZYB1-F1
#
_cell.length_a   1.000
_cell.length_b   1.000
_cell.length_c   1.000
_cell.angle_alpha   90.00
_cell.angle_beta   90.00
_cell.angle_gamma   90.00
#
_symmetry.space_group_name_H-M   'P 1'
#
loop_
_entity.id
_entity.type
_entity.pdbx_description
1 polymer ?
#
loop_
_entity_poly.entity_id
_entity_poly.type
_entity_poly.pdbx_seq_one_letter_code
_entity_poly.pdbx_strand_id
1 'polypeptide(L)'
;MEVVIAVGVVAVAIVAILGLLPSLNRQAAESADQLTAQHLADGLAVELQIIVDRDGLGALATSAPVMRAPLEGGLAFVAPRSGVPLRPSAGAASTEEDYFLVEVWRFNSGPLAHTPGSAVLPLYARVSWPHRLKGVAVPVASSDRTQVGFALAVNP
;
A
#
# COMPACT_ATOMS: atom_id res chain seq x y z
N MET A 1 -53.40 -5.86 21.09
CA MET A 1 -52.20 -5.27 21.73
C MET A 1 -50.93 -5.99 21.32
N GLU A 2 -50.90 -7.32 21.35
CA GLU A 2 -49.74 -8.15 20.97
C GLU A 2 -49.20 -7.88 19.55
N VAL A 3 -50.09 -7.80 18.55
CA VAL A 3 -49.70 -7.53 17.16
C VAL A 3 -49.03 -6.15 16.98
N VAL A 4 -49.48 -5.14 17.73
CA VAL A 4 -48.92 -3.77 17.65
C VAL A 4 -47.52 -3.72 18.26
N ILE A 5 -47.32 -4.42 19.38
CA ILE A 5 -45.99 -4.55 20.00
C ILE A 5 -45.04 -5.32 19.09
N ALA A 6 -45.51 -6.43 18.48
CA ALA A 6 -44.71 -7.21 17.55
C ALA A 6 -44.28 -6.37 16.32
N VAL A 7 -45.19 -5.61 15.72
CA VAL A 7 -44.87 -4.71 14.59
C VAL A 7 -43.88 -3.62 14.99
N GLY A 8 -44.03 -3.03 16.19
CA GLY A 8 -43.10 -2.03 16.72
C GLY A 8 -41.68 -2.58 16.90
N VAL A 9 -41.55 -3.79 17.47
CA VAL A 9 -40.25 -4.46 17.65
C VAL A 9 -39.61 -4.79 16.31
N VAL A 10 -40.38 -5.29 15.34
CA VAL A 10 -39.88 -5.60 13.99
C VAL A 10 -39.38 -4.34 13.27
N ALA A 11 -40.12 -3.23 13.36
CA ALA A 11 -39.71 -1.96 12.74
C ALA A 11 -38.39 -1.43 13.32
N VAL A 12 -38.23 -1.48 14.65
CA VAL A 12 -36.98 -1.05 15.32
C VAL A 12 -35.81 -1.95 14.93
N ALA A 13 -36.01 -3.27 14.85
CA ALA A 13 -34.98 -4.22 14.43
C ALA A 13 -34.52 -3.95 12.99
N ILE A 14 -35.43 -3.68 12.06
CA ILE A 14 -35.09 -3.35 10.66
C ILE A 14 -34.27 -2.06 10.60
N VAL A 15 -34.69 -1.01 11.31
CA VAL A 15 -33.95 0.27 11.35
C VAL A 15 -32.55 0.08 11.94
N ALA A 16 -32.42 -0.72 13.00
CA ALA A 16 -31.13 -1.02 13.61
C ALA A 16 -30.21 -1.78 12.64
N ILE A 17 -30.71 -2.79 11.92
CA ILE A 17 -29.94 -3.54 10.92
C ILE A 17 -29.51 -2.62 9.77
N LEU A 18 -30.42 -1.80 9.25
CA LEU A 18 -30.12 -0.84 8.16
C LEU A 18 -29.09 0.21 8.60
N GLY A 19 -29.15 0.65 9.86
CA GLY A 19 -28.18 1.59 10.44
C GLY A 19 -26.76 1.01 10.55
N LEU A 20 -26.62 -0.31 10.64
CA LEU A 20 -25.33 -0.99 10.75
C LEU A 20 -24.65 -1.25 9.39
N LEU A 21 -25.43 -1.32 8.30
CA LEU A 21 -24.90 -1.63 6.96
C LEU A 21 -23.74 -0.72 6.50
N PRO A 22 -23.78 0.61 6.68
CA PRO A 22 -22.68 1.48 6.26
C PRO A 22 -21.38 1.20 7.02
N SER A 23 -21.48 0.88 8.32
CA SER A 23 -20.32 0.55 9.15
C SER A 23 -19.70 -0.77 8.73
N LEU A 24 -20.52 -1.80 8.50
CA LEU A 24 -20.06 -3.10 8.04
C LEU A 24 -19.38 -3.00 6.67
N ASN A 25 -19.95 -2.21 5.75
CA ASN A 25 -19.36 -2.00 4.44
C ASN A 25 -18.01 -1.28 4.51
N ARG A 26 -17.87 -0.29 5.41
CA ARG A 26 -16.59 0.39 5.65
C ARG A 26 -15.54 -0.57 6.22
N GLN A 27 -15.90 -1.37 7.21
CA GLN A 27 -15.01 -2.37 7.80
C GLN A 27 -14.57 -3.41 6.77
N ALA A 28 -15.49 -3.89 5.93
CA ALA A 28 -15.18 -4.80 4.85
C ALA A 28 -14.20 -4.19 3.83
N ALA A 29 -14.42 -2.92 3.46
CA ALA A 29 -13.54 -2.18 2.55
C ALA A 29 -12.14 -1.96 3.15
N GLU A 30 -12.04 -1.59 4.43
CA GLU A 30 -10.76 -1.44 5.13
C GLU A 30 -10.00 -2.77 5.23
N SER A 31 -10.71 -3.86 5.51
CA SER A 31 -10.13 -5.20 5.61
C SER A 31 -9.63 -5.68 4.24
N ALA A 32 -10.39 -5.43 3.18
CA ALA A 32 -9.99 -5.73 1.80
C ALA A 32 -8.74 -4.92 1.42
N ASP A 33 -8.72 -3.62 1.69
CA ASP A 33 -7.56 -2.76 1.38
C ASP A 33 -6.30 -3.21 2.15
N GLN A 34 -6.45 -3.63 3.41
CA GLN A 34 -5.33 -4.19 4.20
C GLN A 34 -4.79 -5.49 3.60
N LEU A 35 -5.65 -6.41 3.19
CA LEU A 35 -5.24 -7.66 2.53
C LEU A 35 -4.54 -7.37 1.21
N THR A 36 -5.07 -6.47 0.39
CA THR A 36 -4.42 -6.03 -0.85
C THR A 36 -3.05 -5.41 -0.57
N ALA A 37 -2.92 -4.56 0.46
CA ALA A 37 -1.64 -3.97 0.85
C ALA A 37 -0.60 -5.02 1.27
N GLN A 38 -1.02 -6.13 1.89
CA GLN A 38 -0.13 -7.23 2.22
C GLN A 38 0.34 -7.98 0.97
N HIS A 39 -0.57 -8.23 0.01
CA HIS A 39 -0.24 -8.87 -1.26
C HIS A 39 0.64 -8.02 -2.19
N LEU A 40 0.62 -6.69 -2.02
CA LEU A 40 1.52 -5.80 -2.76
C LEU A 40 3.01 -6.06 -2.46
N ALA A 41 3.34 -6.70 -1.34
CA ALA A 41 4.72 -7.12 -1.07
C ALA A 41 5.23 -8.12 -2.11
N ASP A 42 4.39 -9.08 -2.51
CA ASP A 42 4.73 -10.09 -3.51
C ASP A 42 4.87 -9.46 -4.90
N GLY A 43 3.94 -8.58 -5.27
CA GLY A 43 4.01 -7.82 -6.53
C GLY A 43 5.24 -6.91 -6.60
N LEU A 44 5.61 -6.29 -5.47
CA LEU A 44 6.82 -5.47 -5.39
C LEU A 44 8.08 -6.31 -5.59
N ALA A 45 8.16 -7.51 -5.01
CA ALA A 45 9.31 -8.39 -5.21
C ALA A 45 9.50 -8.73 -6.69
N VAL A 46 8.41 -8.98 -7.42
CA VAL A 46 8.46 -9.23 -8.87
C VAL A 46 8.97 -8.01 -9.64
N GLU A 47 8.42 -6.82 -9.38
CA GLU A 47 8.86 -5.60 -10.08
C GLU A 47 10.32 -5.25 -9.79
N LEU A 48 10.78 -5.45 -8.54
CA LEU A 48 12.18 -5.25 -8.18
C LEU A 48 13.09 -6.28 -8.84
N GLN A 49 12.65 -7.53 -8.97
CA GLN A 49 13.39 -8.55 -9.71
C GLN A 49 13.54 -8.17 -11.18
N ILE A 50 12.47 -7.68 -11.83
CA ILE A 50 12.51 -7.21 -13.21
C ILE A 50 13.55 -6.08 -13.38
N ILE A 51 13.65 -5.17 -12.41
CA ILE A 51 14.67 -4.12 -12.43
C ILE A 51 16.08 -4.71 -12.28
N VAL A 52 16.26 -5.68 -11.39
CA VAL A 52 17.56 -6.35 -11.20
C VAL A 52 17.97 -7.12 -12.44
N ASP A 53 17.05 -7.83 -13.08
CA ASP A 53 17.33 -8.59 -14.30
C ASP A 53 17.71 -7.67 -15.46
N ARG A 54 17.13 -6.46 -15.52
CA ARG A 54 17.38 -5.49 -16.59
C ARG A 54 18.64 -4.65 -16.37
N ASP A 55 18.80 -4.09 -15.18
CA ASP A 55 19.79 -3.04 -14.87
C ASP A 55 20.85 -3.49 -13.84
N GLY A 56 20.65 -4.64 -13.20
CA GLY A 56 21.52 -5.20 -12.17
C GLY A 56 21.21 -4.72 -10.74
N LEU A 57 21.66 -5.50 -9.75
CA LEU A 57 21.45 -5.21 -8.32
C LEU A 57 22.04 -3.85 -7.89
N GLY A 58 23.19 -3.46 -8.46
CA GLY A 58 23.84 -2.18 -8.17
C GLY A 58 23.04 -0.96 -8.65
N ALA A 59 22.33 -1.08 -9.78
CA ALA A 59 21.47 -0.02 -10.29
C ALA A 59 20.24 0.17 -9.40
N LEU A 60 19.65 -0.93 -8.93
CA LEU A 60 18.56 -0.89 -7.95
C LEU A 60 19.04 -0.26 -6.62
N ALA A 61 20.21 -0.67 -6.13
CA ALA A 61 20.80 -0.08 -4.93
C ALA A 61 21.06 1.42 -5.09
N THR A 62 21.42 1.89 -6.27
CA THR A 62 21.63 3.32 -6.53
C THR A 62 20.31 4.09 -6.61
N SER A 63 19.28 3.48 -7.19
CA SER A 63 17.95 4.07 -7.36
C SER A 63 17.16 4.15 -6.06
N ALA A 64 17.34 3.18 -5.16
CA ALA A 64 16.70 3.18 -3.85
C ALA A 64 17.41 4.14 -2.89
N PRO A 65 16.73 5.20 -2.39
CA PRO A 65 17.31 6.12 -1.43
C PRO A 65 17.56 5.45 -0.08
N VAL A 66 18.53 5.97 0.67
CA VAL A 66 18.81 5.49 2.03
C VAL A 66 17.76 6.03 3.00
N MET A 67 17.28 5.17 3.88
CA MET A 67 16.27 5.46 4.89
C MET A 67 16.70 6.61 5.80
N ARG A 68 15.91 7.69 5.85
CA ARG A 68 16.10 8.85 6.73
C ARG A 68 14.75 9.26 7.32
N ALA A 69 14.73 9.75 8.56
CA ALA A 69 13.52 10.26 9.18
C ALA A 69 13.38 11.77 8.93
N PRO A 70 12.18 12.29 8.56
CA PRO A 70 10.97 11.54 8.21
C PRO A 70 11.13 10.75 6.91
N LEU A 71 10.44 9.60 6.81
CA LEU A 71 10.48 8.72 5.63
C LEU A 71 9.73 9.38 4.47
N GLU A 72 10.47 10.06 3.61
CA GLU A 72 9.95 10.75 2.44
C GLU A 72 10.80 10.44 1.21
N GLY A 73 10.15 10.41 0.04
CA GLY A 73 10.83 10.35 -1.25
C GLY A 73 11.54 9.01 -1.49
N GLY A 74 10.85 7.89 -1.28
CA GLY A 74 11.36 6.55 -1.63
C GLY A 74 11.38 6.29 -3.14
N LEU A 75 11.98 5.16 -3.55
CA LEU A 75 11.72 4.61 -4.87
C LEU A 75 10.24 4.20 -4.93
N ALA A 76 9.47 4.90 -5.74
CA ALA A 76 8.01 4.86 -5.67
C ALA A 76 7.39 4.01 -6.78
N PHE A 77 6.38 3.23 -6.38
CA PHE A 77 5.48 2.48 -7.24
C PHE A 77 4.04 2.82 -6.86
N VAL A 78 3.13 2.72 -7.82
CA VAL A 78 1.70 2.94 -7.61
C VAL A 78 0.91 1.75 -8.09
N ALA A 79 -0.22 1.48 -7.45
CA ALA A 79 -1.14 0.43 -7.85
C ALA A 79 -2.60 0.90 -7.71
N PRO A 80 -3.50 0.39 -8.55
CA PRO A 80 -4.93 0.59 -8.38
C PRO A 80 -5.45 -0.09 -7.11
N ARG A 81 -6.70 0.18 -6.73
CA ARG A 81 -7.31 -0.45 -5.55
C ARG A 81 -7.39 -1.98 -5.63
N SER A 82 -7.35 -2.56 -6.83
CA SER A 82 -7.22 -4.01 -7.04
C SER A 82 -5.84 -4.57 -6.65
N GLY A 83 -4.82 -3.71 -6.49
CA GLY A 83 -3.44 -4.08 -6.18
C GLY A 83 -2.58 -4.44 -7.40
N VAL A 84 -3.16 -4.59 -8.59
CA VAL A 84 -2.44 -5.01 -9.81
C VAL A 84 -2.97 -4.22 -11.02
N PRO A 85 -2.10 -3.75 -11.94
CA PRO A 85 -0.64 -3.89 -11.90
C PRO A 85 0.03 -2.91 -10.94
N LEU A 86 1.12 -3.36 -10.30
CA LEU A 86 2.06 -2.47 -9.63
C LEU A 86 2.99 -1.88 -10.70
N ARG A 87 3.16 -0.55 -10.70
CA ARG A 87 3.96 0.13 -11.73
C ARG A 87 4.88 1.18 -11.10
N PRO A 88 6.07 1.43 -11.67
CA PRO A 88 6.92 2.53 -11.24
C PRO A 88 6.19 3.88 -11.37
N SER A 89 6.33 4.73 -10.35
CA SER A 89 5.75 6.09 -10.34
C SER A 89 6.59 7.08 -11.16
N ALA A 90 7.90 6.86 -11.27
CA ALA A 90 8.80 7.71 -12.03
C ALA A 90 8.57 7.55 -13.54
N GLY A 91 7.86 8.49 -14.15
CA GLY A 91 7.68 8.58 -15.60
C GLY A 91 6.30 8.14 -16.12
N ALA A 92 5.46 7.54 -15.29
CA ALA A 92 4.06 7.30 -15.64
C ALA A 92 3.22 8.55 -15.30
N ALA A 93 2.31 8.95 -16.19
CA ALA A 93 1.28 9.92 -15.82
C ALA A 93 0.49 9.33 -14.65
N SER A 94 0.59 9.97 -13.47
CA SER A 94 -0.20 9.57 -12.32
C SER A 94 -1.68 9.67 -12.68
N THR A 95 -2.42 8.61 -12.40
CA THR A 95 -3.85 8.52 -12.73
C THR A 95 -4.67 8.66 -11.46
N GLU A 96 -5.94 9.03 -11.61
CA GLU A 96 -6.91 9.05 -10.50
C GLU A 96 -7.17 7.65 -9.92
N GLU A 97 -6.65 6.61 -10.57
CA GLU A 97 -6.73 5.22 -10.15
C GLU A 97 -5.62 4.83 -9.18
N ASP A 98 -4.58 5.65 -8.99
CA ASP A 98 -3.44 5.38 -8.09
C ASP A 98 -3.85 5.41 -6.62
N TYR A 99 -4.40 4.30 -6.13
CA TYR A 99 -4.94 4.17 -4.78
C TYR A 99 -3.87 3.79 -3.75
N PHE A 100 -2.96 2.87 -4.10
CA PHE A 100 -1.84 2.49 -3.25
C PHE A 100 -0.56 3.17 -3.74
N LEU A 101 0.21 3.73 -2.80
CA LEU A 101 1.59 4.14 -3.01
C LEU A 101 2.51 3.19 -2.26
N VAL A 102 3.45 2.59 -2.97
CA VAL A 102 4.52 1.76 -2.42
C VAL A 102 5.83 2.50 -2.55
N GLU A 103 6.52 2.73 -1.45
CA GLU A 103 7.81 3.40 -1.43
C GLU A 103 8.87 2.47 -0.85
N VAL A 104 10.08 2.51 -1.43
CA VAL A 104 11.17 1.61 -1.10
C VAL A 104 12.43 2.39 -0.75
N TRP A 105 13.12 1.97 0.32
CA TRP A 105 14.38 2.53 0.78
C TRP A 105 15.38 1.44 1.13
N ARG A 106 16.66 1.78 1.12
CA ARG A 106 17.73 0.97 1.70
C ARG A 106 17.89 1.28 3.18
N PHE A 107 18.22 0.28 3.98
CA PHE A 107 18.58 0.49 5.38
C PHE A 107 19.84 1.36 5.50
N ASN A 108 19.86 2.23 6.51
CA ASN A 108 20.92 3.22 6.73
C ASN A 108 22.03 2.74 7.67
N SER A 109 21.82 1.63 8.38
CA SER A 109 22.78 1.07 9.33
C SER A 109 22.81 -0.45 9.28
N GLY A 110 23.94 -1.04 9.69
CA GLY A 110 24.08 -2.48 9.86
C GLY A 110 23.05 -3.04 10.87
N PRO A 111 22.73 -4.34 10.79
CA PRO A 111 23.28 -5.35 9.88
C PRO A 111 22.66 -5.35 8.47
N LEU A 112 21.64 -4.53 8.20
CA LEU A 112 20.88 -4.54 6.94
C LEU A 112 21.34 -3.51 5.92
N ALA A 113 22.31 -2.65 6.27
CA ALA A 113 22.89 -1.69 5.32
C ALA A 113 23.49 -2.42 4.11
N HIS A 114 23.25 -1.86 2.92
CA HIS A 114 23.81 -2.38 1.70
C HIS A 114 25.34 -2.23 1.68
N THR A 115 26.05 -3.35 1.50
CA THR A 115 27.49 -3.37 1.24
C THR A 115 27.72 -3.59 -0.26
N PRO A 116 28.48 -2.74 -0.95
CA PRO A 116 28.86 -2.97 -2.35
C PRO A 116 29.52 -4.35 -2.52
N GLY A 117 29.06 -5.12 -3.52
CA GLY A 117 29.52 -6.50 -3.76
C GLY A 117 28.75 -7.57 -2.98
N SER A 118 27.79 -7.20 -2.12
CA SER A 118 26.83 -8.15 -1.55
C SER A 118 25.94 -8.75 -2.64
N ALA A 119 25.67 -10.05 -2.55
CA ALA A 119 24.70 -10.75 -3.39
C ALA A 119 23.24 -10.50 -2.98
N VAL A 120 23.02 -9.76 -1.88
CA VAL A 120 21.69 -9.47 -1.33
C VAL A 120 21.54 -7.98 -1.10
N LEU A 121 20.39 -7.42 -1.47
CA LEU A 121 19.98 -6.05 -1.18
C LEU A 121 18.75 -6.05 -0.25
N PRO A 122 18.94 -5.87 1.06
CA PRO A 122 17.84 -5.66 1.99
C PRO A 122 17.20 -4.28 1.76
N LEU A 123 15.88 -4.25 1.67
CA LEU A 123 15.07 -3.06 1.43
C LEU A 123 13.95 -2.97 2.48
N TYR A 124 13.64 -1.75 2.88
CA TYR A 124 12.43 -1.43 3.61
C TYR A 124 11.40 -0.89 2.61
N ALA A 125 10.20 -1.44 2.62
CA ALA A 125 9.09 -0.96 1.83
C ALA A 125 7.93 -0.52 2.72
N ARG A 126 7.25 0.55 2.29
CA ARG A 126 6.04 1.05 2.91
C ARG A 126 4.95 1.14 1.86
N VAL A 127 3.81 0.51 2.13
CA VAL A 127 2.58 0.68 1.36
C VAL A 127 1.69 1.65 2.13
N SER A 128 1.15 2.65 1.44
CA SER A 128 0.23 3.64 2.01
C SER A 128 -1.00 3.87 1.13
N TRP A 129 -2.16 4.05 1.77
CA TRP A 129 -3.44 4.32 1.11
C TRP A 129 -4.38 5.12 2.02
N PRO A 130 -5.36 5.85 1.46
CA PRO A 130 -5.48 6.18 0.03
C PRO A 130 -4.36 7.14 -0.38
N HIS A 131 -3.59 6.81 -1.42
CA HIS A 131 -2.63 7.74 -2.00
C HIS A 131 -3.36 8.87 -2.73
N ARG A 132 -4.40 8.51 -3.50
CA ARG A 132 -5.35 9.41 -4.15
C ARG A 132 -6.77 8.86 -4.02
N LEU A 133 -7.73 9.77 -4.04
CA LEU A 133 -9.16 9.44 -4.10
C LEU A 133 -9.63 9.57 -5.55
N LYS A 134 -10.64 8.77 -5.92
CA LYS A 134 -11.26 8.83 -7.25
C LYS A 134 -11.78 10.25 -7.53
N GLY A 135 -11.45 10.80 -8.70
CA GLY A 135 -11.82 12.18 -9.06
C GLY A 135 -10.98 13.27 -8.39
N VAL A 136 -9.92 12.90 -7.64
CA VAL A 136 -9.03 13.85 -6.97
C VAL A 136 -7.60 13.69 -7.49
N ALA A 137 -7.13 14.71 -8.19
CA ALA A 137 -5.77 14.75 -8.75
C ALA A 137 -4.68 15.11 -7.71
N VAL A 138 -5.06 15.45 -6.49
CA VAL A 138 -4.12 15.81 -5.42
C VAL A 138 -3.87 14.59 -4.53
N PRO A 139 -2.61 14.20 -4.28
CA PRO A 139 -2.28 13.15 -3.32
C PRO A 139 -2.78 13.51 -1.91
N VAL A 140 -3.33 12.52 -1.20
CA VAL A 140 -3.67 12.63 0.23
C VAL A 140 -2.39 12.84 1.03
N ALA A 141 -2.39 13.68 2.06
CA ALA A 141 -1.19 13.90 2.88
C ALA A 141 -0.75 12.60 3.57
N SER A 142 0.56 12.38 3.76
CA SER A 142 1.08 11.15 4.36
C SER A 142 0.56 10.89 5.78
N SER A 143 0.25 11.95 6.55
CA SER A 143 -0.36 11.87 7.88
C SER A 143 -1.77 11.28 7.88
N ASP A 144 -2.48 11.38 6.76
CA ASP A 144 -3.88 11.02 6.63
C ASP A 144 -4.06 9.65 5.95
N ARG A 145 -2.94 8.96 5.67
CA ARG A 145 -2.92 7.64 5.04
C ARG A 145 -2.78 6.54 6.10
N THR A 146 -3.47 5.45 5.86
CA THR A 146 -3.13 4.16 6.45
C THR A 146 -1.85 3.65 5.81
N GLN A 147 -0.99 3.00 6.60
CA GLN A 147 0.29 2.49 6.13
C GLN A 147 0.62 1.13 6.75
N VAL A 148 1.31 0.30 5.96
CA VAL A 148 1.95 -0.93 6.43
C VAL A 148 3.39 -0.94 5.91
N GLY A 149 4.32 -1.35 6.77
CA GLY A 149 5.74 -1.46 6.41
C GLY A 149 6.19 -2.92 6.48
N PHE A 150 7.09 -3.30 5.59
CA PHE A 150 7.73 -4.62 5.60
C PHE A 150 9.17 -4.51 5.10
N ALA A 151 9.99 -5.47 5.52
CA ALA A 151 11.33 -5.65 5.00
C ALA A 151 11.31 -6.76 3.94
N LEU A 152 12.07 -6.58 2.87
CA LEU A 152 12.28 -7.59 1.84
C LEU A 152 13.75 -7.64 1.44
N ALA A 153 14.15 -8.74 0.81
CA ALA A 153 15.49 -8.93 0.28
C ALA A 153 15.40 -9.25 -1.21
N VAL A 154 16.20 -8.55 -2.01
CA VAL A 154 16.32 -8.81 -3.44
C VAL A 154 17.68 -9.41 -3.73
N ASN A 155 17.68 -10.48 -4.53
CA ASN A 155 18.88 -11.22 -4.92
C ASN A 155 18.94 -11.26 -6.46
N PRO A 156 20.14 -11.30 -7.06
CA PRO A 156 20.31 -11.48 -8.49
C PRO A 156 20.01 -12.92 -8.93
#